data_AF-A0A060CFJ0-F1
#
_entry.id   AF-A0A060CFJ0-F1
#
_cell.length_a   1.000
_cell.length_b   1.000
_cell.length_c   1.000
_cell.angle_alpha   90.00
_cell.angle_beta   90.00
_cell.angle_gamma   90.00
#
_symmetry.space_group_name_H-M   'P 1'
#
loop_
_entity.id
_entity.type
_entity.pdbx_description
1 polymer ?
#
loop_
_entity_poly.entity_id
_entity_poly.type
_entity_poly.pdbx_seq_one_letter_code
_entity_poly.pdbx_strand_id
1 'polypeptide(L)' 'MGVKLPDDFFFGAAMSGPQTEGAWREGGKLENLWDTWSNERISDFL' A
#
# COMPACT_ATOMS: atom_id res chain seq x y z
N MET A 1 -33.40 -10.75 -13.60
CA MET A 1 -33.21 -9.29 -13.59
C MET A 1 -31.75 -9.05 -13.23
N GLY A 2 -30.94 -8.54 -14.16
CA GLY A 2 -29.50 -8.38 -13.96
C GLY A 2 -29.15 -6.95 -13.55
N VAL A 3 -28.27 -6.79 -12.57
CA VAL A 3 -27.70 -5.48 -12.22
C VAL A 3 -26.67 -5.12 -13.29
N LYS A 4 -26.79 -3.92 -13.88
CA LYS A 4 -25.81 -3.35 -14.82
C LYS A 4 -25.23 -2.06 -14.21
N LEU A 5 -23.92 -1.91 -14.27
CA LEU A 5 -23.23 -0.68 -13.88
C LEU A 5 -23.43 0.41 -14.96
N PRO A 6 -23.33 1.70 -14.60
CA PRO A 6 -23.35 2.79 -15.58
C PRO A 6 -22.32 2.58 -16.70
N ASP A 7 -22.61 3.08 -17.91
CA ASP A 7 -21.73 2.91 -19.07
C ASP A 7 -20.38 3.64 -18.89
N ASP A 8 -20.33 4.64 -18.02
CA ASP A 8 -19.16 5.42 -17.63
C ASP A 8 -18.55 4.99 -16.28
N PHE A 9 -18.91 3.80 -15.79
CA PHE A 9 -18.35 3.30 -14.54
C PHE A 9 -16.84 3.09 -14.67
N PHE A 10 -16.08 3.78 -13.82
CA PHE A 10 -14.63 3.66 -13.80
C PHE A 10 -14.19 2.45 -12.99
N PHE A 11 -13.57 1.48 -13.66
CA PHE A 11 -12.88 0.38 -13.01
C PHE A 11 -11.42 0.73 -12.81
N GLY A 12 -10.96 0.66 -11.57
CA GLY A 12 -9.57 0.89 -11.21
C GLY A 12 -9.06 -0.14 -10.21
N ALA A 13 -7.74 -0.10 -10.01
CA ALA A 13 -7.06 -0.81 -8.94
C ALA A 13 -6.15 0.19 -8.19
N ALA A 14 -5.86 -0.10 -6.93
CA ALA A 14 -5.02 0.74 -6.08
C ALA A 14 -3.91 -0.08 -5.42
N MET A 15 -2.79 0.59 -5.13
CA MET A 15 -1.64 0.02 -4.40
C MET A 15 -1.24 0.97 -3.28
N SER A 16 -0.52 0.45 -2.29
CA SER A 16 -0.07 1.19 -1.10
C SER A 16 1.45 1.20 -1.03
N GLY A 17 2.03 2.39 -0.83
CA GLY A 17 3.47 2.62 -0.86
C GLY A 17 4.30 1.61 -0.04
N PRO A 18 4.11 1.52 1.29
CA PRO A 18 4.85 0.57 2.13
C PRO A 18 4.73 -0.90 1.70
N GLN A 19 3.60 -1.28 1.09
CA GLN A 19 3.34 -2.66 0.68
C GLN A 19 3.92 -2.99 -0.70
N THR A 20 4.07 -2.00 -1.60
CA THR A 20 4.40 -2.27 -3.00
C THR A 20 5.68 -1.61 -3.51
N GLU A 21 6.12 -0.50 -2.94
CA GLU A 21 7.30 0.23 -3.45
C GLU A 21 8.62 -0.41 -3.01
N GLY A 22 8.71 -0.88 -1.76
CA GLY A 22 9.99 -1.24 -1.15
C GLY A 22 10.93 -0.03 -1.01
N ALA A 23 12.24 -0.27 -1.14
CA ALA A 23 13.30 0.74 -1.22
C ALA A 23 13.24 1.82 -0.12
N TRP A 24 12.91 1.43 1.12
CA TRP A 24 12.57 2.39 2.19
C TRP A 24 13.71 3.34 2.61
N ARG A 25 14.98 3.01 2.29
CA ARG A 25 16.17 3.85 2.57
C ARG A 25 16.91 4.35 1.33
N GLU A 26 16.30 4.24 0.15
CA GLU A 26 16.93 4.63 -1.11
C GLU A 26 16.30 5.91 -1.67
N GLY A 27 16.97 6.57 -2.61
CA GLY A 27 16.40 7.67 -3.40
C GLY A 27 16.00 8.93 -2.60
N GLY A 28 16.48 9.09 -1.36
CA GLY A 28 16.10 10.21 -0.50
C GLY A 28 14.71 10.07 0.14
N LYS A 29 14.12 8.87 0.11
CA LYS A 29 12.86 8.57 0.82
C LYS A 29 13.06 8.75 2.34
N LEU A 30 12.12 9.46 2.96
CA LEU A 30 12.09 9.61 4.41
C LEU A 30 11.44 8.39 5.06
N GLU A 31 11.94 8.05 6.24
CA GLU A 31 11.38 6.99 7.06
C GLU A 31 9.95 7.33 7.48
N ASN A 32 9.05 6.35 7.36
CA ASN A 32 7.67 6.45 7.83
C ASN A 32 7.41 5.49 9.01
N LEU A 33 6.26 5.65 9.66
CA LEU A 33 5.87 4.85 10.83
C LEU A 33 5.95 3.34 10.59
N TRP A 34 5.56 2.86 9.41
CA TRP A 34 5.57 1.44 9.08
C TRP A 34 7.00 0.90 8.94
N ASP A 35 7.93 1.72 8.46
CA ASP A 35 9.35 1.35 8.40
C ASP A 35 9.90 1.18 9.82
N THR A 36 9.66 2.16 10.70
CA THR A 36 10.09 2.11 12.10
C THR A 36 9.46 0.93 12.85
N TRP A 37 8.15 0.76 12.74
CA TRP A 37 7.44 -0.32 13.45
C TRP A 37 7.88 -1.71 12.97
N SER A 38 8.07 -1.88 11.66
CA SER A 38 8.56 -3.16 11.11
C SER A 38 9.99 -3.46 11.56
N ASN A 39 10.85 -2.46 11.69
CA ASN A 39 12.21 -2.63 12.19
C ASN A 39 12.24 -2.98 13.69
N GLU A 40 11.39 -2.35 14.52
CA GLU A 40 11.43 -2.49 15.97
C GLU A 40 10.60 -3.66 16.50
N ARG A 41 9.50 -4.02 15.83
CA ARG A 41 8.51 -4.97 16.33
C ARG A 41 7.96 -5.89 15.24
N ILE A 42 8.86 -6.48 14.44
CA ILE A 42 8.45 -7.41 13.38
C ILE A 42 7.62 -8.59 13.90
N SER A 43 7.76 -8.95 15.19
CA SER A 43 6.98 -10.01 15.82
C SER A 43 5.50 -9.69 15.97
N ASP A 44 5.10 -8.41 15.92
CA ASP A 44 3.69 -8.01 16.03
C ASP A 44 2.87 -8.46 14.79
N PHE A 45 3.54 -8.88 13.72
CA PHE A 45 2.92 -9.37 12.48
C PHE A 45 2.77 -10.91 12.43
N LEU A 46 3.14 -11.63 13.51
CA LEU A 46 3.01 -13.08 13.67
C LEU A 46 1.94 -13.42 14.71
#